data_AF-A0A973GSY1-F1
#
_entry.id   AF-A0A973GSY1-F1
#
_cell.length_a   1.000
_cell.length_b   1.000
_cell.length_c   1.000
_cell.angle_alpha   90.00
_cell.angle_beta   90.00
_cell.angle_gamma   90.00
#
_symmetry.space_group_name_H-M   'P 1'
#
loop_
_entity.id
_entity.type
_entity.pdbx_description
1 polymer ?
#
loop_
_entity_poly.entity_id
_entity_poly.type
_entity_poly.pdbx_seq_one_letter_code
_entity_poly.pdbx_strand_id
1 'polypeptide(L)'
;MPLTFIDIERQKNWRIAMFFVVLLLVYLGVLAAFGLAIFPVTFGTTTPRFWVVAGLLALLGAGIHFWFAAYDAVNSMLHSLDARPPDPDDEIHRMFSNIIQEVHVVTGNKRAIQCAVIPSLSLNALAAEDLKGNSLIAITEGLLSRLTRPQIEAVVCHEAHHILSGDCLETTVAASLFGTLSSAMEKLRYSSENRVFSLPAFILAWILLQLGYLLNLFISREREYRADAASVRMTRNPLALAETLHLLSRGWRGAGFIGSGFEMLCIVNPQATALDETEGFLPDLLSTHPPLKKRMEVLLAMARVSVAELDRMKAQRNSGEQAAGQNYFVMSPKQDWQGPFTFQELAALPWLSPLSWIVPGGGRNPDRAWKDPIVSTIFLQRLNGTEPAPNGLTCPTCNQPLVTRTYEGTRIYPCSFCAGTLVETDKIPRIIARTGRDRPCTERVNALARAVLKENQSRMIYQKISDNNAGTLPRLPCPKCKNPLSRGFYSQAHLIEVDRCSYCGLTWFDKDELEMLQCMIENRLLPDTADAAMSGARTEMNA
;
A
#
# COMPACT_ATOMS: atom_id res chain seq x y z
N MET A 1 15.78 16.80 24.69
CA MET A 1 14.69 16.50 25.64
C MET A 1 13.38 16.76 24.91
N PRO A 2 12.34 15.93 25.06
CA PRO A 2 11.02 16.29 24.53
C PRO A 2 10.59 17.61 25.16
N LEU A 3 10.16 18.56 24.33
CA LEU A 3 9.67 19.87 24.79
C LEU A 3 8.46 19.65 25.69
N THR A 4 8.39 20.35 26.82
CA THR A 4 7.19 20.31 27.66
C THR A 4 6.04 21.05 26.98
N PHE A 5 4.80 20.79 27.37
CA PHE A 5 3.63 21.50 26.84
C PHE A 5 3.77 23.03 26.95
N ILE A 6 4.35 23.50 28.07
CA ILE A 6 4.62 24.91 28.32
C ILE A 6 5.67 25.46 27.34
N ASP A 7 6.69 24.67 27.00
CA ASP A 7 7.69 25.07 26.01
C ASP A 7 7.09 25.18 24.60
N ILE A 8 6.16 24.29 24.24
CA ILE A 8 5.43 24.33 22.97
C ILE A 8 4.56 25.59 22.90
N GLU A 9 3.80 25.87 23.96
CA GLU A 9 2.91 27.04 24.02
C GLU A 9 3.69 28.36 24.04
N ARG A 10 4.85 28.39 24.71
CA ARG A 10 5.76 29.54 24.69
C ARG A 10 6.41 29.76 23.33
N GLN A 11 6.83 28.68 22.65
CA GLN A 11 7.35 28.76 21.28
C GLN A 11 6.28 29.31 20.32
N LYS A 12 5.03 28.86 20.45
CA LYS A 12 3.90 29.33 19.66
C LYS A 12 3.66 30.84 19.79
N ASN A 13 3.59 31.33 21.02
CA ASN A 13 3.39 32.76 21.27
C ASN A 13 4.54 33.61 20.75
N TRP A 14 5.79 33.13 20.88
CA TRP A 14 6.96 33.83 20.36
C TRP A 14 6.97 33.89 18.83
N ARG A 15 6.58 32.81 18.15
CA ARG A 15 6.50 32.76 16.68
C ARG A 15 5.40 33.65 16.12
N ILE A 16 4.21 33.65 16.73
CA ILE A 16 3.11 34.56 16.36
C ILE A 16 3.53 36.02 16.58
N ALA A 17 4.17 36.32 17.70
CA ALA A 17 4.71 37.65 17.96
C ALA A 17 5.78 38.06 16.92
N MET A 18 6.65 37.13 16.53
CA MET A 18 7.65 37.36 15.48
C MET A 18 6.98 37.65 14.13
N PHE A 19 5.94 36.92 13.73
CA PHE A 19 5.18 37.20 12.51
C PHE A 19 4.57 38.61 12.54
N PHE A 20 3.99 39.01 13.67
CA PHE A 20 3.45 40.36 13.85
C PHE A 20 4.54 41.44 13.77
N VAL A 21 5.70 41.22 14.40
CA VAL A 21 6.83 42.16 14.34
C VAL A 21 7.35 42.30 12.91
N VAL A 22 7.49 41.20 12.17
CA VAL A 22 7.89 41.24 10.75
C VAL A 22 6.87 42.04 9.95
N LEU A 23 5.57 41.80 10.13
CA LEU A 23 4.50 42.56 9.48
C LEU A 23 4.57 44.06 9.83
N LEU A 24 4.81 44.41 11.09
CA LEU A 24 4.97 45.80 11.50
C LEU A 24 6.16 46.48 10.79
N LEU A 25 7.30 45.79 10.71
CA LEU A 25 8.47 46.27 9.98
C LEU A 25 8.18 46.46 8.49
N VAL A 26 7.33 45.62 7.88
CA VAL A 26 6.83 45.81 6.50
C VAL A 26 6.11 47.13 6.36
N TYR A 27 5.07 47.35 7.17
CA TYR A 27 4.25 48.55 7.08
C TYR A 27 5.08 49.82 7.31
N LEU A 28 6.01 49.78 8.27
CA LEU A 28 6.98 50.85 8.50
C LEU A 28 7.88 51.08 7.28
N GLY A 29 8.40 50.00 6.67
CA GLY A 29 9.22 50.08 5.46
C GLY A 29 8.47 50.67 4.26
N VAL A 30 7.22 50.25 4.03
CA VAL A 30 6.37 50.77 2.95
C VAL A 30 6.10 52.25 3.15
N LEU A 31 5.71 52.64 4.36
CA LEU A 31 5.44 54.05 4.70
C LEU A 31 6.70 54.90 4.65
N ALA A 32 7.87 54.35 5.01
CA ALA A 32 9.14 55.05 4.87
C ALA A 32 9.55 55.23 3.41
N ALA A 33 9.37 54.21 2.57
CA ALA A 33 9.61 54.32 1.14
C ALA A 33 8.66 55.36 0.51
N PHE A 34 7.38 55.35 0.87
CA PHE A 34 6.39 56.35 0.43
C PHE A 34 6.78 57.75 0.93
N GLY A 35 7.13 57.88 2.20
CA GLY A 35 7.52 59.13 2.84
C GLY A 35 8.82 59.73 2.31
N LEU A 36 9.78 58.92 1.84
CA LEU A 36 11.02 59.40 1.22
C LEU A 36 10.87 59.67 -0.28
N ALA A 37 10.04 58.91 -0.98
CA ALA A 37 9.88 59.04 -2.44
C ALA A 37 8.87 60.14 -2.84
N ILE A 38 7.79 60.32 -2.08
CA ILE A 38 6.64 61.14 -2.50
C ILE A 38 6.56 62.43 -1.70
N PHE A 39 6.76 62.36 -0.39
CA PHE A 39 6.58 63.50 0.51
C PHE A 39 7.54 64.67 0.24
N PRO A 40 8.83 64.47 -0.08
CA PRO A 40 9.73 65.58 -0.39
C PRO A 40 9.40 66.24 -1.74
N VAL A 41 8.90 65.46 -2.70
CA VAL A 41 8.51 65.93 -4.04
C VAL A 41 7.22 66.76 -3.99
N THR A 42 6.30 66.43 -3.08
CA THR A 42 4.98 67.06 -2.99
C THR A 42 4.87 68.13 -1.90
N PHE A 43 5.62 67.99 -0.79
CA PHE A 43 5.49 68.85 0.41
C PHE A 43 6.85 69.42 0.90
N GLY A 44 7.94 69.22 0.17
CA GLY A 44 9.22 69.92 0.37
C GLY A 44 10.17 69.33 1.41
N THR A 45 9.73 68.92 2.61
CA THR A 45 10.59 68.26 3.63
C THR A 45 9.83 67.27 4.54
N THR A 46 10.51 66.22 5.01
CA THR A 46 9.98 65.30 6.03
C THR A 46 10.35 65.78 7.44
N THR A 47 9.36 66.18 8.24
CA THR A 47 9.59 66.61 9.63
C THR A 47 9.62 65.40 10.59
N PRO A 48 10.27 65.46 11.78
CA PRO A 48 10.18 64.37 12.77
C PRO A 48 8.75 64.01 13.16
N ARG A 49 7.83 65.00 13.16
CA ARG A 49 6.40 64.80 13.40
C ARG A 49 5.76 63.88 12.34
N PHE A 50 6.16 64.00 11.08
CA PHE A 50 5.69 63.12 10.01
C PHE A 50 6.05 61.66 10.28
N TRP A 51 7.28 61.39 10.71
CA TRP A 51 7.74 60.02 11.01
C TRP A 51 7.03 59.39 12.20
N VAL A 52 6.73 60.16 13.25
CA VAL A 52 5.93 59.70 14.40
C VAL A 52 4.51 59.34 13.97
N VAL A 53 3.86 60.22 13.19
CA VAL A 53 2.50 59.96 12.68
C VAL A 53 2.48 58.76 11.73
N ALA A 54 3.45 58.66 10.82
CA ALA A 54 3.61 57.52 9.93
C ALA A 54 3.83 56.21 10.70
N GLY A 55 4.64 56.22 11.75
CA GLY A 55 4.87 55.06 12.61
C GLY A 55 3.61 54.59 13.35
N LEU A 56 2.80 55.52 13.86
CA LEU A 56 1.52 55.20 14.50
C LEU A 56 0.51 54.65 13.48
N LEU A 57 0.45 55.23 12.28
CA LEU A 57 -0.39 54.71 11.19
C LEU A 57 0.06 53.33 10.72
N ALA A 58 1.37 53.07 10.69
CA ALA A 58 1.93 51.75 10.38
C ALA A 58 1.51 50.72 11.41
N LEU A 59 1.60 51.06 12.71
CA LEU A 59 1.21 50.19 13.81
C LEU A 59 -0.29 49.88 13.77
N LEU A 60 -1.11 50.92 13.55
CA LEU A 60 -2.55 50.76 13.41
C LEU A 60 -2.90 49.89 12.20
N GLY A 61 -2.28 50.15 11.04
CA GLY A 61 -2.48 49.38 9.81
C GLY A 61 -2.06 47.91 9.96
N ALA A 62 -0.88 47.65 10.53
CA ALA A 62 -0.40 46.30 10.82
C ALA A 62 -1.31 45.58 11.83
N GLY A 63 -1.79 46.27 12.87
CA GLY A 63 -2.74 45.74 13.84
C GLY A 63 -4.06 45.34 13.20
N ILE A 64 -4.64 46.21 12.38
CA ILE A 64 -5.88 45.95 11.64
C ILE A 64 -5.69 44.79 10.66
N HIS A 65 -4.62 44.79 9.87
CA HIS A 65 -4.35 43.72 8.89
C HIS A 65 -4.15 42.38 9.59
N PHE A 66 -3.34 42.33 10.65
CA PHE A 66 -3.15 41.11 11.44
C PHE A 66 -4.47 40.61 12.02
N TRP A 67 -5.28 41.50 12.59
CA TRP A 67 -6.59 41.14 13.13
C TRP A 67 -7.48 40.52 12.06
N PHE A 68 -7.65 41.16 10.90
CA PHE A 68 -8.48 40.62 9.82
C PHE A 68 -7.91 39.31 9.24
N ALA A 69 -6.60 39.20 9.09
CA ALA A 69 -5.97 38.00 8.55
C ALA A 69 -6.06 36.81 9.51
N ALA A 70 -5.96 37.03 10.82
CA ALA A 70 -5.89 35.95 11.82
C ALA A 70 -7.25 35.61 12.47
N TYR A 71 -8.16 36.58 12.59
CA TYR A 71 -9.41 36.42 13.35
C TYR A 71 -10.45 35.54 12.63
N ASP A 72 -10.55 35.64 11.30
CA ASP A 72 -11.55 34.92 10.51
C ASP A 72 -10.94 34.19 9.32
N ALA A 73 -9.74 33.64 9.54
CA ALA A 73 -8.91 33.04 8.51
C ALA A 73 -9.58 31.82 7.85
N VAL A 74 -10.28 30.98 8.64
CA VAL A 74 -10.97 29.78 8.15
C VAL A 74 -12.06 30.15 7.15
N ASN A 75 -12.94 31.12 7.48
CA ASN A 75 -13.99 31.56 6.56
C ASN A 75 -13.42 32.21 5.30
N SER A 76 -12.37 33.03 5.45
CA SER A 76 -11.67 33.64 4.31
C SER A 76 -11.10 32.57 3.36
N MET A 77 -10.59 31.48 3.92
CA MET A 77 -10.05 30.35 3.16
C MET A 77 -11.16 29.55 2.46
N LEU A 78 -12.26 29.25 3.16
CA LEU A 78 -13.43 28.57 2.57
C LEU A 78 -13.92 29.28 1.31
N HIS A 79 -14.05 30.62 1.38
CA HIS A 79 -14.43 31.43 0.23
C HIS A 79 -13.37 31.45 -0.88
N SER A 80 -12.09 31.56 -0.51
CA SER A 80 -10.99 31.64 -1.48
C SER A 80 -10.80 30.36 -2.28
N LEU A 81 -11.13 29.20 -1.68
CA LEU A 81 -10.99 27.88 -2.30
C LEU A 81 -12.31 27.31 -2.84
N ASP A 82 -13.42 28.07 -2.77
CA ASP A 82 -14.79 27.59 -3.03
C ASP A 82 -15.10 26.27 -2.30
N ALA A 83 -14.60 26.14 -1.07
CA ALA A 83 -14.79 24.95 -0.26
C ALA A 83 -16.21 24.93 0.31
N ARG A 84 -16.89 23.80 0.17
CA ARG A 84 -18.31 23.63 0.51
C ARG A 84 -18.50 22.54 1.56
N PRO A 85 -19.57 22.57 2.36
CA PRO A 85 -19.89 21.44 3.23
C PRO A 85 -20.06 20.16 2.40
N PRO A 86 -19.71 18.98 2.94
CA PRO A 86 -19.92 17.70 2.24
C PRO A 86 -21.41 17.49 1.91
N ASP A 87 -21.69 16.99 0.71
CA ASP A 87 -23.04 16.65 0.27
C ASP A 87 -23.57 15.42 1.04
N PRO A 88 -24.69 15.53 1.77
CA PRO A 88 -25.26 14.39 2.50
C PRO A 88 -25.84 13.31 1.59
N ASP A 89 -26.14 13.59 0.32
CA ASP A 89 -26.70 12.62 -0.61
C ASP A 89 -25.61 11.77 -1.29
N ASP A 90 -24.38 12.29 -1.37
CA ASP A 90 -23.21 11.58 -1.90
C ASP A 90 -22.58 10.60 -0.91
N GLU A 91 -22.26 9.39 -1.36
CA GLU A 91 -21.74 8.32 -0.50
C GLU A 91 -20.33 8.63 0.03
N ILE A 92 -19.46 9.20 -0.80
CA ILE A 92 -18.07 9.50 -0.45
C ILE A 92 -18.03 10.67 0.54
N HIS A 93 -18.87 11.69 0.33
CA HIS A 93 -19.02 12.83 1.22
C HIS A 93 -19.61 12.43 2.58
N ARG A 94 -20.61 11.55 2.61
CA ARG A 94 -21.10 10.94 3.86
C ARG A 94 -20.01 10.17 4.58
N MET A 95 -19.24 9.34 3.86
CA MET A 95 -18.12 8.59 4.44
C MET A 95 -17.08 9.52 5.06
N PHE A 96 -16.69 10.59 4.37
CA PHE A 96 -15.77 11.60 4.89
C PHE A 96 -16.32 12.26 6.17
N SER A 97 -17.59 12.65 6.16
CA SER A 97 -18.26 13.24 7.33
C SER A 97 -18.30 12.28 8.53
N ASN A 98 -18.56 10.99 8.29
CA ASN A 98 -18.53 9.96 9.33
C ASN A 98 -17.12 9.78 9.92
N ILE A 99 -16.09 9.76 9.08
CA ILE A 99 -14.69 9.66 9.53
C ILE A 99 -14.33 10.85 10.43
N ILE A 100 -14.76 12.06 10.09
CA ILE A 100 -14.50 13.25 10.91
C ILE A 100 -15.15 13.10 12.29
N GLN A 101 -16.39 12.59 12.36
CA GLN A 101 -17.07 12.31 13.63
C GLN A 101 -16.33 11.23 14.45
N GLU A 102 -15.85 10.17 13.80
CA GLU A 102 -15.04 9.12 14.43
C GLU A 102 -13.75 9.72 15.03
N VAL A 103 -13.10 10.62 14.31
CA VAL A 103 -11.91 11.33 14.79
C VAL A 103 -12.23 12.26 15.96
N HIS A 104 -13.38 12.95 15.98
CA HIS A 104 -13.80 13.69 17.19
C HIS A 104 -13.91 12.77 18.40
N VAL A 105 -14.45 11.57 18.24
CA VAL A 105 -14.56 10.58 19.34
C VAL A 105 -13.17 10.14 19.81
N VAL A 106 -12.28 9.74 18.89
CA VAL A 106 -10.91 9.27 19.22
C VAL A 106 -10.08 10.35 19.92
N THR A 107 -10.31 11.62 19.56
CA THR A 107 -9.54 12.75 20.08
C THR A 107 -10.15 13.36 21.35
N GLY A 108 -11.31 12.85 21.78
CA GLY A 108 -12.03 13.29 22.98
C GLY A 108 -12.73 14.65 22.81
N ASN A 109 -13.10 15.00 21.58
CA ASN A 109 -13.76 16.25 21.19
C ASN A 109 -13.09 17.51 21.76
N LYS A 110 -11.74 17.48 21.85
CA LYS A 110 -10.96 18.62 22.37
C LYS A 110 -11.08 19.87 21.51
N ARG A 111 -11.35 19.69 20.22
CA ARG A 111 -11.52 20.74 19.21
C ARG A 111 -12.66 20.35 18.29
N ALA A 112 -13.56 21.30 18.03
CA ALA A 112 -14.62 21.13 17.05
C ALA A 112 -14.05 21.32 15.64
N ILE A 113 -13.78 20.22 14.96
CA ILE A 113 -13.27 20.19 13.58
C ILE A 113 -14.44 20.13 12.60
N GLN A 114 -14.58 21.16 11.79
CA GLN A 114 -15.51 21.20 10.66
C GLN A 114 -14.89 20.47 9.46
N CYS A 115 -15.73 19.93 8.58
CA CYS A 115 -15.29 19.30 7.34
C CYS A 115 -15.81 20.09 6.13
N ALA A 116 -14.98 20.20 5.09
CA ALA A 116 -15.36 20.79 3.82
C ALA A 116 -14.72 20.03 2.66
N VAL A 117 -15.34 20.14 1.49
CA VAL A 117 -14.87 19.58 0.23
C VAL A 117 -14.49 20.72 -0.70
N ILE A 118 -13.30 20.63 -1.29
CA ILE A 118 -12.82 21.59 -2.28
C ILE A 118 -13.11 21.01 -3.67
N PRO A 119 -13.91 21.69 -4.53
CA PRO A 119 -14.31 21.18 -5.84
C PRO A 119 -13.15 21.26 -6.85
N SER A 120 -12.12 20.44 -6.66
CA SER A 120 -10.88 20.42 -7.44
C SER A 120 -10.42 19.00 -7.72
N LEU A 121 -9.90 18.75 -8.93
CA LEU A 121 -9.29 17.47 -9.32
C LEU A 121 -7.87 17.28 -8.74
N SER A 122 -7.35 18.28 -8.01
CA SER A 122 -6.06 18.18 -7.35
C SER A 122 -6.08 17.09 -6.28
N LEU A 123 -4.93 16.47 -6.02
CA LEU A 123 -4.79 15.50 -4.95
C LEU A 123 -4.20 16.19 -3.72
N ASN A 124 -5.06 16.73 -2.85
CA ASN A 124 -4.60 17.42 -1.66
C ASN A 124 -5.62 17.37 -0.51
N ALA A 125 -5.11 17.59 0.70
CA ALA A 125 -5.88 17.79 1.91
C ALA A 125 -5.19 18.90 2.72
N LEU A 126 -5.97 19.62 3.51
CA LEU A 126 -5.46 20.71 4.34
C LEU A 126 -6.20 20.79 5.66
N ALA A 127 -5.51 21.36 6.65
CA ALA A 127 -6.07 21.74 7.94
C ALA A 127 -5.90 23.24 8.15
N ALA A 128 -6.91 23.89 8.72
CA ALA A 128 -6.87 25.29 9.13
C ALA A 128 -7.46 25.50 10.53
N GLU A 129 -6.94 26.48 11.28
CA GLU A 129 -7.48 26.94 12.57
C GLU A 129 -7.38 28.47 12.65
N ASP A 130 -8.42 29.13 13.18
CA ASP A 130 -8.42 30.59 13.40
C ASP A 130 -8.38 30.98 14.90
N LEU A 131 -8.25 32.27 15.18
CA LEU A 131 -8.26 32.79 16.55
C LEU A 131 -9.64 32.70 17.24
N LYS A 132 -10.73 32.46 16.51
CA LYS A 132 -12.05 32.18 17.09
C LYS A 132 -12.14 30.76 17.66
N GLY A 133 -11.18 29.90 17.34
CA GLY A 133 -11.17 28.49 17.71
C GLY A 133 -11.96 27.62 16.75
N ASN A 134 -12.30 28.11 15.56
CA ASN A 134 -12.83 27.27 14.50
C ASN A 134 -11.68 26.45 13.91
N SER A 135 -11.88 25.14 13.76
CA SER A 135 -10.95 24.26 13.07
C SER A 135 -11.63 23.64 11.85
N LEU A 136 -10.88 23.48 10.77
CA LEU A 136 -11.38 22.97 9.50
C LEU A 136 -10.41 21.92 8.95
N ILE A 137 -10.93 20.80 8.50
CA ILE A 137 -10.24 19.88 7.59
C ILE A 137 -10.96 19.94 6.25
N ALA A 138 -10.23 20.30 5.19
CA ALA A 138 -10.77 20.31 3.85
C ALA A 138 -10.01 19.33 2.95
N ILE A 139 -10.75 18.53 2.19
CA ILE A 139 -10.17 17.56 1.24
C ILE A 139 -10.67 17.89 -0.16
N THR A 140 -9.81 17.76 -1.16
CA THR A 140 -10.18 17.99 -2.55
C THR A 140 -10.99 16.83 -3.11
N GLU A 141 -11.93 17.14 -4.01
CA GLU A 141 -12.75 16.14 -4.71
C GLU A 141 -11.90 15.05 -5.37
N GLY A 142 -10.81 15.44 -6.04
CA GLY A 142 -9.89 14.52 -6.70
C GLY A 142 -9.16 13.57 -5.74
N LEU A 143 -8.94 13.98 -4.49
CA LEU A 143 -8.36 13.10 -3.48
C LEU A 143 -9.43 12.15 -2.90
N LEU A 144 -10.60 12.68 -2.53
CA LEU A 144 -11.72 11.86 -2.02
C LEU A 144 -12.11 10.77 -3.01
N SER A 145 -12.15 11.07 -4.30
CA SER A 145 -12.54 10.11 -5.35
C SER A 145 -11.55 8.97 -5.59
N ARG A 146 -10.32 9.04 -5.03
CA ARG A 146 -9.25 8.06 -5.25
C ARG A 146 -8.84 7.30 -4.00
N LEU A 147 -9.23 7.78 -2.83
CA LEU A 147 -8.89 7.15 -1.57
C LEU A 147 -9.99 6.19 -1.11
N THR A 148 -9.55 5.07 -0.57
CA THR A 148 -10.42 4.14 0.16
C THR A 148 -10.72 4.67 1.57
N ARG A 149 -11.77 4.16 2.23
CA ARG A 149 -12.12 4.56 3.61
C ARG A 149 -10.92 4.59 4.58
N PRO A 150 -10.06 3.54 4.68
CA PRO A 150 -8.92 3.56 5.61
C PRO A 150 -7.86 4.59 5.24
N GLN A 151 -7.74 4.93 3.95
CA GLN A 151 -6.80 5.95 3.47
C GLN A 151 -7.32 7.36 3.80
N ILE A 152 -8.62 7.63 3.61
CA ILE A 152 -9.24 8.88 4.05
C ILE A 152 -9.10 9.04 5.56
N GLU A 153 -9.37 7.97 6.33
CA GLU A 153 -9.18 7.97 7.78
C GLU A 153 -7.74 8.31 8.18
N ALA A 154 -6.74 7.72 7.52
CA ALA A 154 -5.34 8.02 7.77
C ALA A 154 -4.97 9.48 7.46
N VAL A 155 -5.50 10.06 6.38
CA VAL A 155 -5.30 11.48 6.03
C VAL A 155 -5.99 12.38 7.05
N VAL A 156 -7.24 12.11 7.40
CA VAL A 156 -7.98 12.90 8.40
C VAL A 156 -7.30 12.85 9.75
N CYS A 157 -6.81 11.69 10.22
CA CYS A 157 -6.06 11.60 11.45
C CYS A 157 -4.72 12.35 11.41
N HIS A 158 -4.06 12.39 10.24
CA HIS A 158 -2.84 13.19 10.04
C HIS A 158 -3.17 14.69 10.18
N GLU A 159 -4.18 15.18 9.45
CA GLU A 159 -4.60 16.58 9.49
C GLU A 159 -5.16 17.00 10.87
N ALA A 160 -5.90 16.10 11.53
CA ALA A 160 -6.40 16.34 12.87
C ALA A 160 -5.26 16.48 13.89
N HIS A 161 -4.13 15.78 13.71
CA HIS A 161 -2.99 15.96 14.59
C HIS A 161 -2.45 17.40 14.54
N HIS A 162 -2.38 18.02 13.36
CA HIS A 162 -1.93 19.41 13.20
C HIS A 162 -2.81 20.41 13.93
N ILE A 163 -4.12 20.15 13.98
CA ILE A 163 -5.07 20.96 14.75
C ILE A 163 -4.86 20.74 16.26
N LEU A 164 -4.71 19.49 16.70
CA LEU A 164 -4.58 19.16 18.11
C LEU A 164 -3.23 19.54 18.72
N SER A 165 -2.16 19.55 17.92
CA SER A 165 -0.85 20.07 18.33
C SER A 165 -0.85 21.61 18.41
N GLY A 166 -1.83 22.26 17.78
CA GLY A 166 -1.95 23.72 17.70
C GLY A 166 -1.03 24.37 16.68
N ASP A 167 -0.33 23.57 15.86
CA ASP A 167 0.54 24.05 14.78
C ASP A 167 -0.28 24.73 13.68
N CYS A 168 -1.50 24.23 13.47
CA CYS A 168 -2.40 24.67 12.42
C CYS A 168 -2.76 26.17 12.51
N LEU A 169 -2.90 26.71 13.74
CA LEU A 169 -3.18 28.14 13.93
C LEU A 169 -2.03 29.01 13.40
N GLU A 170 -0.78 28.66 13.71
CA GLU A 170 0.39 29.44 13.27
C GLU A 170 0.50 29.43 11.74
N THR A 171 0.34 28.25 11.14
CA THR A 171 0.40 28.09 9.68
C THR A 171 -0.75 28.80 8.98
N THR A 172 -1.94 28.81 9.57
CA THR A 172 -3.13 29.48 9.01
C THR A 172 -2.98 31.00 9.05
N VAL A 173 -2.50 31.54 10.17
CA VAL A 173 -2.23 32.98 10.31
C VAL A 173 -1.14 33.42 9.31
N ALA A 174 -0.05 32.65 9.20
CA ALA A 174 0.98 32.93 8.21
C ALA A 174 0.43 32.87 6.77
N ALA A 175 -0.30 31.81 6.41
CA ALA A 175 -0.91 31.64 5.09
C ALA A 175 -1.84 32.79 4.72
N SER A 176 -2.71 33.22 5.64
CA SER A 176 -3.64 34.33 5.44
C SER A 176 -2.92 35.67 5.25
N LEU A 177 -1.88 35.94 6.04
CA LEU A 177 -1.06 37.16 5.93
C LEU A 177 -0.34 37.24 4.58
N PHE A 178 0.30 36.16 4.14
CA PHE A 178 1.02 36.14 2.87
C PHE A 178 0.08 36.05 1.66
N GLY A 179 -1.04 35.31 1.78
CA GLY A 179 -2.02 35.16 0.70
C GLY A 179 -2.74 36.46 0.36
N THR A 180 -3.14 37.23 1.39
CA THR A 180 -3.73 38.57 1.19
C THR A 180 -2.74 39.54 0.55
N LEU A 181 -1.46 39.50 0.99
CA LEU A 181 -0.40 40.33 0.41
C LEU A 181 -0.09 39.95 -1.04
N SER A 182 0.01 38.66 -1.35
CA SER A 182 0.26 38.14 -2.70
C SER A 182 -0.86 38.53 -3.67
N SER A 183 -2.11 38.38 -3.24
CA SER A 183 -3.29 38.77 -4.03
C SER A 183 -3.35 40.29 -4.29
N ALA A 184 -2.99 41.10 -3.29
CA ALA A 184 -2.90 42.56 -3.44
C ALA A 184 -1.79 42.96 -4.42
N MET A 185 -0.63 42.29 -4.33
CA MET A 185 0.51 42.47 -5.23
C MET A 185 0.17 42.14 -6.69
N GLU A 186 -0.55 41.05 -6.93
CA GLU A 186 -0.94 40.67 -8.28
C GLU A 186 -1.89 41.68 -8.93
N LYS A 187 -2.84 42.22 -8.15
CA LYS A 187 -3.73 43.32 -8.58
C LYS A 187 -2.94 44.61 -8.87
N LEU A 188 -1.97 44.95 -8.02
CA LEU A 188 -1.07 46.09 -8.22
C LEU A 188 -0.20 45.93 -9.48
N ARG A 189 0.29 44.70 -9.76
CA ARG A 189 1.07 44.38 -10.96
C ARG A 189 0.25 44.63 -12.23
N TYR A 190 -0.99 44.16 -12.26
CA TYR A 190 -1.88 44.29 -13.41
C TYR A 190 -2.37 45.73 -13.64
N SER A 191 -2.48 46.53 -12.56
CA SER A 191 -2.92 47.93 -12.62
C SER A 191 -1.81 48.92 -13.03
N SER A 192 -0.56 48.49 -13.18
CA SER A 192 0.59 49.40 -13.30
C SER A 192 1.00 49.72 -14.75
N GLU A 193 0.23 50.56 -15.45
CA GLU A 193 0.71 51.27 -16.64
C GLU A 193 1.64 52.48 -16.29
N ASN A 194 1.71 52.91 -15.03
CA ASN A 194 2.53 54.04 -14.60
C ASN A 194 3.80 53.63 -13.84
N ARG A 195 4.96 53.91 -14.44
CA ARG A 195 6.29 53.35 -14.13
C ARG A 195 7.09 54.00 -12.99
N VAL A 196 6.58 55.01 -12.28
CA VAL A 196 7.40 55.75 -11.29
C VAL A 196 7.12 55.33 -9.84
N PHE A 197 5.94 54.77 -9.56
CA PHE A 197 5.51 54.42 -8.21
C PHE A 197 5.66 52.93 -7.85
N SER A 198 5.98 52.07 -8.84
CA SER A 198 5.88 50.62 -8.69
C SER A 198 7.13 49.95 -8.16
N LEU A 199 8.34 50.41 -8.49
CA LEU A 199 9.54 49.59 -8.29
C LEU A 199 9.96 49.41 -6.81
N PRO A 200 10.06 50.44 -5.95
CA PRO A 200 10.49 50.25 -4.56
C PRO A 200 9.45 49.50 -3.71
N ALA A 201 8.16 49.81 -3.92
CA ALA A 201 7.06 49.12 -3.24
C ALA A 201 6.94 47.65 -3.69
N PHE A 202 7.18 47.38 -4.98
CA PHE A 202 7.24 46.03 -5.52
C PHE A 202 8.45 45.24 -4.98
N ILE A 203 9.64 45.84 -4.92
CA ILE A 203 10.84 45.19 -4.36
C ILE A 203 10.63 44.84 -2.88
N LEU A 204 10.08 45.77 -2.10
CA LEU A 204 9.81 45.52 -0.68
C LEU A 204 8.78 44.39 -0.52
N ALA A 205 7.66 44.44 -1.22
CA ALA A 205 6.66 43.37 -1.15
C ALA A 205 7.18 42.02 -1.69
N TRP A 206 8.06 42.01 -2.69
CA TRP A 206 8.74 40.81 -3.17
C TRP A 206 9.67 40.22 -2.09
N ILE A 207 10.51 41.05 -1.44
CA ILE A 207 11.39 40.62 -0.33
C ILE A 207 10.56 39.99 0.80
N LEU A 208 9.37 40.51 1.06
CA LEU A 208 8.51 40.05 2.14
C LEU A 208 7.80 38.75 1.83
N LEU A 209 7.43 38.54 0.56
CA LEU A 209 6.99 37.23 0.09
C LEU A 209 8.12 36.19 0.25
N GLN A 210 9.38 36.57 -0.05
CA GLN A 210 10.53 35.69 0.18
C GLN A 210 10.77 35.42 1.68
N LEU A 211 10.56 36.40 2.57
CA LEU A 211 10.62 36.19 4.02
C LEU A 211 9.55 35.19 4.50
N GLY A 212 8.35 35.23 3.92
CA GLY A 212 7.31 34.25 4.20
C GLY A 212 7.71 32.82 3.79
N TYR A 213 8.38 32.69 2.65
CA TYR A 213 8.96 31.41 2.23
C TYR A 213 10.05 30.91 3.20
N LEU A 214 10.94 31.81 3.67
CA LEU A 214 11.95 31.47 4.67
C LEU A 214 11.34 31.03 6.00
N LEU A 215 10.26 31.66 6.44
CA LEU A 215 9.55 31.25 7.65
C LEU A 215 8.89 29.88 7.49
N ASN A 216 8.46 29.53 6.27
CA ASN A 216 7.94 28.21 5.93
C ASN A 216 9.02 27.12 6.00
N LEU A 217 10.27 27.41 5.61
CA LEU A 217 11.40 26.48 5.72
C LEU A 217 11.74 26.09 7.18
N PHE A 218 11.40 26.93 8.15
CA PHE A 218 11.60 26.66 9.58
C PHE A 218 10.42 25.90 10.23
N ILE A 219 9.32 25.67 9.50
CA ILE A 219 8.22 24.82 9.97
C ILE A 219 8.67 23.36 9.84
N SER A 220 8.92 22.76 11.00
CA SER A 220 9.81 21.62 11.21
C SER A 220 9.42 20.34 10.44
N ARG A 221 10.39 19.71 9.77
CA ARG A 221 10.29 18.33 9.24
C ARG A 221 9.84 17.32 10.30
N GLU A 222 10.22 17.55 11.56
CA GLU A 222 9.83 16.71 12.70
C GLU A 222 8.32 16.73 12.95
N ARG A 223 7.63 17.82 12.57
CA ARG A 223 6.18 17.96 12.67
C ARG A 223 5.46 16.92 11.81
N GLU A 224 5.87 16.77 10.56
CA GLU A 224 5.27 15.81 9.63
C GLU A 224 5.48 14.36 10.09
N TYR A 225 6.68 14.03 10.61
CA TYR A 225 6.93 12.70 11.18
C TYR A 225 6.07 12.43 12.44
N ARG A 226 5.85 13.45 13.27
CA ARG A 226 4.96 13.34 14.44
C ARG A 226 3.50 13.18 14.02
N ALA A 227 3.05 13.90 12.99
CA ALA A 227 1.71 13.77 12.43
C ALA A 227 1.50 12.38 11.80
N ASP A 228 2.48 11.85 11.05
CA ASP A 228 2.46 10.49 10.53
C ASP A 228 2.35 9.46 11.67
N ALA A 229 3.22 9.56 12.69
CA ALA A 229 3.19 8.66 13.84
C ALA A 229 1.86 8.76 14.62
N ALA A 230 1.29 9.97 14.75
CA ALA A 230 0.01 10.19 15.41
C ALA A 230 -1.15 9.58 14.61
N SER A 231 -1.14 9.74 13.28
CA SER A 231 -2.12 9.11 12.39
C SER A 231 -2.07 7.59 12.53
N VAL A 232 -0.87 6.98 12.50
CA VAL A 232 -0.70 5.54 12.72
C VAL A 232 -1.16 5.12 14.11
N ARG A 233 -0.94 5.93 15.14
CA ARG A 233 -1.40 5.64 16.51
C ARG A 233 -2.93 5.65 16.61
N MET A 234 -3.60 6.53 15.86
CA MET A 234 -5.06 6.65 15.83
C MET A 234 -5.69 5.53 14.99
N THR A 235 -5.21 5.31 13.76
CA THR A 235 -5.80 4.36 12.81
C THR A 235 -5.30 2.92 12.96
N ARG A 236 -4.15 2.73 13.62
CA ARG A 236 -3.41 1.45 13.68
C ARG A 236 -3.05 0.88 12.30
N ASN A 237 -3.02 1.72 11.26
CA ASN A 237 -2.79 1.30 9.89
C ASN A 237 -1.71 2.15 9.19
N PRO A 238 -0.42 1.82 9.36
CA PRO A 238 0.67 2.55 8.68
C PRO A 238 0.66 2.36 7.17
N LEU A 239 0.11 1.25 6.67
CA LEU A 239 0.06 0.95 5.24
C LEU A 239 -0.90 1.90 4.50
N ALA A 240 -2.06 2.22 5.07
CA ALA A 240 -3.03 3.14 4.46
C ALA A 240 -2.43 4.53 4.20
N LEU A 241 -1.67 5.07 5.17
CA LEU A 241 -1.00 6.35 4.98
C LEU A 241 0.12 6.24 3.94
N ALA A 242 0.92 5.17 3.95
CA ALA A 242 1.97 4.94 2.97
C ALA A 242 1.42 4.85 1.53
N GLU A 243 0.31 4.13 1.33
CA GLU A 243 -0.39 4.02 0.04
C GLU A 243 -0.88 5.38 -0.46
N THR A 244 -1.32 6.23 0.47
CA THR A 244 -1.79 7.59 0.17
C THR A 244 -0.63 8.49 -0.23
N LEU A 245 0.47 8.52 0.54
CA LEU A 245 1.66 9.30 0.16
C LEU A 245 2.23 8.85 -1.20
N HIS A 246 2.16 7.55 -1.48
CA HIS A 246 2.53 7.01 -2.79
C HIS A 246 1.61 7.48 -3.92
N LEU A 247 0.30 7.65 -3.66
CA LEU A 247 -0.63 8.22 -4.64
C LEU A 247 -0.32 9.71 -4.88
N LEU A 248 -0.09 10.46 -3.81
CA LEU A 248 0.21 11.90 -3.85
C LEU A 248 1.54 12.20 -4.55
N SER A 249 2.53 11.31 -4.44
CA SER A 249 3.84 11.51 -5.08
C SER A 249 3.76 11.48 -6.62
N ARG A 250 2.77 10.77 -7.18
CA ARG A 250 2.61 10.57 -8.64
C ARG A 250 1.44 11.36 -9.24
N GLY A 251 0.62 12.02 -8.41
CA GLY A 251 -0.57 12.74 -8.86
C GLY A 251 -0.36 14.24 -9.04
N TRP A 252 -1.31 14.88 -9.75
CA TRP A 252 -1.33 16.33 -9.87
C TRP A 252 -1.78 16.97 -8.54
N ARG A 253 -0.96 17.88 -8.01
CA ARG A 253 -1.11 18.43 -6.65
C ARG A 253 -1.90 19.75 -6.57
N GLY A 254 -2.38 20.26 -7.71
CA GLY A 254 -3.22 21.46 -7.76
C GLY A 254 -2.49 22.77 -8.02
N ALA A 255 -1.34 22.73 -8.71
CA ALA A 255 -0.62 23.93 -9.16
C ALA A 255 -1.56 24.91 -9.86
N GLY A 256 -1.62 26.15 -9.37
CA GLY A 256 -2.45 27.23 -9.92
C GLY A 256 -3.94 27.22 -9.49
N PHE A 257 -4.40 26.19 -8.77
CA PHE A 257 -5.76 26.16 -8.21
C PHE A 257 -5.78 26.56 -6.73
N ILE A 258 -4.83 26.05 -5.96
CA ILE A 258 -4.61 26.50 -4.58
C ILE A 258 -3.85 27.83 -4.66
N GLY A 259 -4.47 28.92 -4.23
CA GLY A 259 -3.90 30.27 -4.32
C GLY A 259 -2.55 30.40 -3.62
N SER A 260 -1.70 31.30 -4.15
CA SER A 260 -0.38 31.60 -3.59
C SER A 260 -0.50 32.00 -2.11
N GLY A 261 0.11 31.20 -1.23
CA GLY A 261 0.09 31.42 0.23
C GLY A 261 -0.61 30.33 1.05
N PHE A 262 -1.55 29.55 0.48
CA PHE A 262 -2.19 28.44 1.22
C PHE A 262 -1.43 27.11 1.14
N GLU A 263 -0.31 27.09 0.44
CA GLU A 263 0.53 25.91 0.18
C GLU A 263 1.05 25.26 1.46
N MET A 264 1.34 26.07 2.48
CA MET A 264 1.86 25.61 3.78
C MET A 264 0.83 24.86 4.62
N LEU A 265 -0.46 24.93 4.24
CA LEU A 265 -1.56 24.22 4.92
C LEU A 265 -1.82 22.85 4.32
N CYS A 266 -1.27 22.58 3.14
CA CYS A 266 -1.54 21.38 2.37
C CYS A 266 -0.62 20.23 2.80
N ILE A 267 -1.11 19.00 2.76
CA ILE A 267 -0.31 17.79 3.01
C ILE A 267 0.86 17.66 2.02
N VAL A 268 0.65 18.13 0.78
CA VAL A 268 1.68 18.24 -0.25
C VAL A 268 1.70 19.63 -0.84
N ASN A 269 2.90 20.16 -1.08
CA ASN A 269 3.07 21.44 -1.74
C ASN A 269 2.47 21.37 -3.17
N PRO A 270 1.47 22.21 -3.52
CA PRO A 270 0.80 22.17 -4.81
C PRO A 270 1.65 22.71 -5.96
N GLN A 271 2.67 23.55 -5.66
CA GLN A 271 3.60 24.10 -6.65
C GLN A 271 4.86 23.23 -6.84
N ALA A 272 5.09 22.26 -5.96
CA ALA A 272 6.27 21.40 -6.04
C ALA A 272 6.27 20.56 -7.32
N THR A 273 7.37 20.61 -8.05
CA THR A 273 7.61 19.84 -9.27
C THR A 273 8.28 18.51 -8.90
N ALA A 274 8.24 17.49 -9.77
CA ALA A 274 8.94 16.21 -9.56
C ALA A 274 10.47 16.36 -9.29
N LEU A 275 11.05 17.52 -9.62
CA LEU A 275 12.44 17.89 -9.32
C LEU A 275 12.68 18.23 -7.84
N ASP A 276 11.66 18.68 -7.11
CA ASP A 276 11.73 18.99 -5.67
C ASP A 276 11.73 17.72 -4.79
N GLU A 277 11.49 16.56 -5.40
CA GLU A 277 11.60 15.24 -4.75
C GLU A 277 13.01 14.63 -4.90
N THR A 278 13.96 15.36 -5.49
CA THR A 278 15.35 14.90 -5.63
C THR A 278 16.08 14.90 -4.28
N GLU A 279 16.79 13.82 -4.00
CA GLU A 279 17.58 13.67 -2.77
C GLU A 279 18.93 14.39 -2.91
N GLY A 280 19.27 15.26 -1.94
CA GLY A 280 20.55 15.96 -1.89
C GLY A 280 20.59 17.06 -0.82
N PHE A 281 21.78 17.48 -0.38
CA PHE A 281 21.95 18.46 0.70
C PHE A 281 21.28 19.82 0.40
N LEU A 282 21.39 20.33 -0.83
CA LEU A 282 20.81 21.62 -1.24
C LEU A 282 19.27 21.55 -1.48
N PRO A 283 18.73 20.55 -2.21
CA PRO A 283 17.28 20.36 -2.32
C PRO A 283 16.60 20.08 -0.97
N ASP A 284 17.24 19.30 -0.09
CA ASP A 284 16.73 19.06 1.26
C ASP A 284 16.63 20.38 2.05
N LEU A 285 17.60 21.30 1.92
CA LEU A 285 17.61 22.55 2.68
C LEU A 285 16.52 23.56 2.27
N LEU A 286 16.01 23.46 1.03
CA LEU A 286 15.05 24.40 0.44
C LEU A 286 13.64 23.83 0.28
N SER A 287 13.40 22.57 0.67
CA SER A 287 12.09 21.94 0.58
C SER A 287 11.23 22.26 1.81
N THR A 288 10.01 22.74 1.58
CA THR A 288 9.05 23.11 2.64
C THR A 288 8.42 21.91 3.33
N HIS A 289 8.54 20.71 2.75
CA HIS A 289 8.14 19.45 3.38
C HIS A 289 9.29 18.44 3.26
N PRO A 290 9.48 17.53 4.24
CA PRO A 290 10.39 16.42 4.04
C PRO A 290 9.95 15.60 2.81
N PRO A 291 10.90 15.09 2.00
CA PRO A 291 10.57 14.36 0.79
C PRO A 291 9.65 13.17 1.11
N LEU A 292 8.55 13.05 0.36
CA LEU A 292 7.49 12.05 0.58
C LEU A 292 8.06 10.63 0.67
N LYS A 293 9.11 10.34 -0.09
CA LYS A 293 9.82 9.07 -0.07
C LYS A 293 10.34 8.70 1.32
N LYS A 294 10.96 9.62 2.07
CA LYS A 294 11.49 9.35 3.42
C LYS A 294 10.36 9.06 4.42
N ARG A 295 9.23 9.76 4.32
CA ARG A 295 8.03 9.50 5.13
C ARG A 295 7.43 8.13 4.81
N MET A 296 7.28 7.82 3.52
CA MET A 296 6.78 6.55 3.03
C MET A 296 7.66 5.38 3.50
N GLU A 297 9.00 5.51 3.46
CA GLU A 297 9.93 4.47 3.94
C GLU A 297 9.73 4.15 5.43
N VAL A 298 9.54 5.17 6.27
CA VAL A 298 9.27 4.97 7.70
C VAL A 298 7.95 4.22 7.94
N LEU A 299 6.88 4.62 7.23
CA LEU A 299 5.57 3.98 7.34
C LEU A 299 5.60 2.53 6.82
N LEU A 300 6.28 2.29 5.70
CA LEU A 300 6.47 0.95 5.14
C LEU A 300 7.32 0.06 6.06
N ALA A 301 8.34 0.61 6.72
CA ALA A 301 9.11 -0.10 7.74
C ALA A 301 8.24 -0.49 8.95
N MET A 302 7.32 0.38 9.39
CA MET A 302 6.34 0.04 10.44
C MET A 302 5.41 -1.09 9.99
N ALA A 303 5.00 -1.10 8.72
CA ALA A 303 4.16 -2.14 8.13
C ALA A 303 4.92 -3.44 7.78
N ARG A 304 6.26 -3.42 7.82
CA ARG A 304 7.14 -4.51 7.32
C ARG A 304 6.92 -4.85 5.84
N VAL A 305 6.59 -3.86 5.02
CA VAL A 305 6.33 -4.01 3.58
C VAL A 305 7.39 -3.21 2.80
N SER A 306 7.83 -3.71 1.64
CA SER A 306 8.73 -2.94 0.75
C SER A 306 7.96 -2.15 -0.30
N VAL A 307 8.56 -1.10 -0.88
CA VAL A 307 7.94 -0.32 -1.97
C VAL A 307 7.59 -1.21 -3.18
N ALA A 308 8.47 -2.15 -3.53
CA ALA A 308 8.24 -3.09 -4.63
C ALA A 308 7.07 -4.06 -4.34
N GLU A 309 6.87 -4.43 -3.08
CA GLU A 309 5.75 -5.26 -2.65
C GLU A 309 4.44 -4.48 -2.68
N LEU A 310 4.46 -3.19 -2.30
CA LEU A 310 3.31 -2.29 -2.43
C LEU A 310 2.82 -2.18 -3.89
N ASP A 311 3.75 -1.99 -4.83
CA ASP A 311 3.42 -1.92 -6.27
C ASP A 311 2.81 -3.24 -6.77
N ARG A 312 3.31 -4.40 -6.27
CA ARG A 312 2.73 -5.72 -6.59
C ARG A 312 1.32 -5.90 -6.02
N MET A 313 1.08 -5.47 -4.78
CA MET A 313 -0.24 -5.53 -4.15
C MET A 313 -1.27 -4.69 -4.92
N LYS A 314 -0.89 -3.49 -5.37
CA LYS A 314 -1.76 -2.65 -6.23
C LYS A 314 -2.04 -3.29 -7.59
N ALA A 315 -1.03 -3.86 -8.24
CA ALA A 315 -1.21 -4.56 -9.51
C ALA A 315 -2.19 -5.74 -9.40
N GLN A 316 -2.10 -6.52 -8.31
CA GLN A 316 -3.05 -7.61 -8.01
C GLN A 316 -4.47 -7.08 -7.78
N ARG A 317 -4.64 -5.98 -7.03
CA ARG A 317 -5.95 -5.37 -6.75
C ARG A 317 -6.64 -4.89 -8.02
N ASN A 318 -5.91 -4.19 -8.89
CA ASN A 318 -6.43 -3.71 -10.17
C ASN A 318 -6.81 -4.85 -11.13
N SER A 319 -6.06 -5.97 -11.11
CA SER A 319 -6.41 -7.16 -11.91
C SER A 319 -7.69 -7.85 -11.42
N GLY A 320 -7.99 -7.78 -10.12
CA GLY A 320 -9.21 -8.33 -9.54
C GLY A 320 -10.47 -7.53 -9.87
N GLU A 321 -10.38 -6.20 -9.98
CA GLU A 321 -11.50 -5.34 -10.39
C GLU A 321 -11.83 -5.48 -11.88
N GLN A 322 -10.82 -5.63 -12.75
CA GLN A 322 -11.04 -5.88 -14.18
C GLN A 322 -11.65 -7.26 -14.49
N ALA A 323 -11.45 -8.23 -13.58
CA ALA A 323 -12.02 -9.57 -13.68
C ALA A 323 -13.53 -9.65 -13.34
N ALA A 324 -14.08 -8.65 -12.65
CA ALA A 324 -15.47 -8.67 -12.20
C ALA A 324 -16.51 -8.63 -13.35
N GLY A 325 -16.09 -8.32 -14.58
CA GLY A 325 -16.95 -8.29 -15.77
C GLY A 325 -16.93 -9.55 -16.64
N GLN A 326 -16.15 -10.60 -16.31
CA GLN A 326 -16.04 -11.80 -17.14
C GLN A 326 -16.75 -13.01 -16.52
N ASN A 327 -17.52 -13.72 -17.35
CA ASN A 327 -18.22 -14.95 -16.98
C ASN A 327 -17.36 -16.18 -17.33
N TYR A 328 -17.39 -17.20 -16.47
CA TYR A 328 -16.61 -18.43 -16.61
C TYR A 328 -17.51 -19.67 -16.67
N PHE A 329 -17.14 -20.64 -17.51
CA PHE A 329 -17.67 -22.01 -17.45
C PHE A 329 -16.62 -22.92 -16.84
N VAL A 330 -17.03 -23.87 -15.99
CA VAL A 330 -16.13 -24.77 -15.27
C VAL A 330 -16.62 -26.20 -15.41
N MET A 331 -15.69 -27.13 -15.61
CA MET A 331 -15.99 -28.55 -15.61
C MET A 331 -16.04 -29.10 -14.18
N SER A 332 -17.19 -29.66 -13.80
CA SER A 332 -17.42 -30.27 -12.50
C SER A 332 -16.69 -31.61 -12.32
N PRO A 333 -16.55 -32.14 -11.09
CA PRO A 333 -15.97 -33.45 -10.85
C PRO A 333 -16.73 -34.61 -11.55
N LYS A 334 -18.01 -34.40 -11.89
CA LYS A 334 -18.84 -35.34 -12.66
C LYS A 334 -18.60 -35.26 -14.18
N GLN A 335 -17.65 -34.43 -14.62
CA GLN A 335 -17.30 -34.18 -16.01
C GLN A 335 -18.35 -33.37 -16.82
N ASP A 336 -19.29 -32.72 -16.13
CA ASP A 336 -20.26 -31.80 -16.75
C ASP A 336 -19.79 -30.35 -16.69
N TRP A 337 -19.95 -29.59 -17.78
CA TRP A 337 -19.71 -28.14 -17.82
C TRP A 337 -20.85 -27.37 -17.14
N GLN A 338 -20.50 -26.49 -16.21
CA GLN A 338 -21.44 -25.64 -15.47
C GLN A 338 -21.07 -24.15 -15.65
N GLY A 339 -22.08 -23.27 -15.65
CA GLY A 339 -21.92 -21.83 -15.77
C GLY A 339 -23.07 -21.19 -16.56
N PRO A 340 -23.00 -19.88 -16.88
CA PRO A 340 -21.89 -18.97 -16.58
C PRO A 340 -21.82 -18.62 -15.08
N PHE A 341 -20.61 -18.62 -14.52
CA PHE A 341 -20.32 -18.13 -13.17
C PHE A 341 -19.58 -16.80 -13.24
N THR A 342 -19.94 -15.87 -12.36
CA THR A 342 -19.12 -14.70 -12.05
C THR A 342 -17.87 -15.09 -11.26
N PHE A 343 -16.87 -14.21 -11.19
CA PHE A 343 -15.65 -14.46 -10.39
C PHE A 343 -15.96 -14.77 -8.91
N GLN A 344 -16.94 -14.08 -8.30
CA GLN A 344 -17.33 -14.31 -6.91
C GLN A 344 -18.02 -15.67 -6.71
N GLU A 345 -18.94 -16.04 -7.62
CA GLU A 345 -19.60 -17.35 -7.59
C GLU A 345 -18.59 -18.48 -7.81
N LEU A 346 -17.64 -18.27 -8.71
CA LEU A 346 -16.53 -19.19 -8.97
C LEU A 346 -15.69 -19.41 -7.71
N ALA A 347 -15.36 -18.33 -6.99
CA ALA A 347 -14.60 -18.41 -5.75
C ALA A 347 -15.32 -19.20 -4.63
N ALA A 348 -16.66 -19.14 -4.62
CA ALA A 348 -17.50 -19.84 -3.66
C ALA A 348 -17.63 -21.36 -3.91
N LEU A 349 -17.24 -21.87 -5.09
CA LEU A 349 -17.35 -23.30 -5.40
C LEU A 349 -16.35 -24.14 -4.57
N PRO A 350 -16.81 -25.03 -3.66
CA PRO A 350 -15.92 -25.76 -2.75
C PRO A 350 -15.07 -26.80 -3.46
N TRP A 351 -15.54 -27.32 -4.59
CA TRP A 351 -14.86 -28.34 -5.39
C TRP A 351 -13.94 -27.76 -6.47
N LEU A 352 -13.92 -26.42 -6.64
CA LEU A 352 -13.03 -25.79 -7.61
C LEU A 352 -11.58 -26.01 -7.20
N SER A 353 -10.79 -26.58 -8.11
CA SER A 353 -9.38 -26.88 -7.92
C SER A 353 -8.56 -26.16 -9.00
N PRO A 354 -7.28 -25.83 -8.75
CA PRO A 354 -6.33 -25.40 -9.77
C PRO A 354 -6.31 -26.30 -11.02
N LEU A 355 -6.60 -27.59 -10.86
CA LEU A 355 -6.65 -28.58 -11.94
C LEU A 355 -8.01 -28.65 -12.64
N SER A 356 -9.04 -27.95 -12.17
CA SER A 356 -10.33 -27.89 -12.87
C SER A 356 -10.16 -27.25 -14.25
N TRP A 357 -10.93 -27.73 -15.23
CA TRP A 357 -10.96 -27.12 -16.54
C TRP A 357 -11.92 -25.93 -16.54
N ILE A 358 -11.50 -24.82 -17.12
CA ILE A 358 -12.27 -23.58 -17.21
C ILE A 358 -12.27 -23.04 -18.63
N VAL A 359 -13.30 -22.27 -18.95
CA VAL A 359 -13.45 -21.52 -20.20
C VAL A 359 -13.88 -20.09 -19.85
N PRO A 360 -13.03 -19.08 -20.12
CA PRO A 360 -13.42 -17.68 -19.99
C PRO A 360 -14.37 -17.26 -21.13
N GLY A 361 -15.35 -16.43 -20.81
CA GLY A 361 -16.48 -15.97 -21.62
C GLY A 361 -16.42 -16.23 -23.13
N GLY A 362 -17.16 -17.24 -23.60
CA GLY A 362 -17.37 -17.52 -25.03
C GLY A 362 -16.19 -18.17 -25.77
N GLY A 363 -15.04 -18.38 -25.13
CA GLY A 363 -13.90 -19.10 -25.70
C GLY A 363 -14.24 -20.57 -25.99
N ARG A 364 -13.58 -21.17 -26.99
CA ARG A 364 -13.74 -22.61 -27.31
C ARG A 364 -12.64 -23.50 -26.76
N ASN A 365 -11.57 -22.93 -26.19
CA ASN A 365 -10.41 -23.70 -25.77
C ASN A 365 -10.39 -23.85 -24.23
N PRO A 366 -10.75 -25.04 -23.70
CA PRO A 366 -10.70 -25.27 -22.26
C PRO A 366 -9.24 -25.35 -21.80
N ASP A 367 -8.94 -24.62 -20.74
CA ASP A 367 -7.62 -24.65 -20.11
C ASP A 367 -7.75 -24.92 -18.60
N ARG A 368 -6.63 -25.25 -17.95
CA ARG A 368 -6.62 -25.49 -16.50
C ARG A 368 -6.76 -24.18 -15.73
N ALA A 369 -7.53 -24.20 -14.64
CA ALA A 369 -7.83 -23.03 -13.82
C ALA A 369 -6.58 -22.28 -13.33
N TRP A 370 -5.49 -22.99 -13.03
CA TRP A 370 -4.24 -22.37 -12.59
C TRP A 370 -3.52 -21.53 -13.65
N LYS A 371 -3.78 -21.78 -14.94
CA LYS A 371 -3.14 -21.04 -16.04
C LYS A 371 -3.74 -19.66 -16.22
N ASP A 372 -5.01 -19.49 -15.86
CA ASP A 372 -5.68 -18.20 -15.89
C ASP A 372 -5.20 -17.36 -14.70
N PRO A 373 -4.55 -16.20 -14.94
CA PRO A 373 -3.99 -15.38 -13.88
C PRO A 373 -5.05 -14.89 -12.88
N ILE A 374 -6.28 -14.65 -13.35
CA ILE A 374 -7.40 -14.16 -12.54
C ILE A 374 -7.89 -15.28 -11.64
N VAL A 375 -8.24 -16.43 -12.21
CA VAL A 375 -8.77 -17.56 -11.44
C VAL A 375 -7.72 -18.11 -10.47
N SER A 376 -6.44 -18.02 -10.82
CA SER A 376 -5.34 -18.40 -9.94
C SER A 376 -5.34 -17.64 -8.60
N THR A 377 -5.81 -16.38 -8.58
CA THR A 377 -5.90 -15.59 -7.34
C THR A 377 -6.85 -16.18 -6.30
N ILE A 378 -7.92 -16.87 -6.72
CA ILE A 378 -8.86 -17.56 -5.83
C ILE A 378 -8.12 -18.60 -4.99
N PHE A 379 -7.21 -19.36 -5.61
CA PHE A 379 -6.46 -20.40 -4.93
C PHE A 379 -5.42 -19.82 -3.98
N LEU A 380 -4.78 -18.71 -4.34
CA LEU A 380 -3.86 -18.00 -3.44
C LEU A 380 -4.60 -17.49 -2.19
N GLN A 381 -5.80 -16.94 -2.34
CA GLN A 381 -6.62 -16.50 -1.20
C GLN A 381 -6.99 -17.67 -0.27
N ARG A 382 -7.28 -18.85 -0.80
CA ARG A 382 -7.56 -20.06 0.00
C ARG A 382 -6.34 -20.56 0.80
N LEU A 383 -5.13 -20.13 0.45
CA LEU A 383 -3.90 -20.46 1.19
C LEU A 383 -3.56 -19.43 2.28
N ASN A 384 -4.29 -18.32 2.40
CA ASN A 384 -4.03 -17.31 3.42
C ASN A 384 -4.09 -17.95 4.83
N GLY A 385 -3.03 -17.71 5.62
CA GLY A 385 -2.88 -18.29 6.97
C GLY A 385 -2.13 -19.62 7.03
N THR A 386 -1.70 -20.18 5.90
CA THR A 386 -0.79 -21.35 5.88
C THR A 386 0.66 -20.90 5.79
N GLU A 387 1.58 -21.64 6.44
CA GLU A 387 3.01 -21.38 6.33
C GLU A 387 3.52 -21.79 4.93
N PRO A 388 4.00 -20.84 4.11
CA PRO A 388 4.47 -21.15 2.77
C PRO A 388 5.79 -21.94 2.80
N ALA A 389 6.05 -22.69 1.73
CA ALA A 389 7.34 -23.34 1.54
C ALA A 389 8.47 -22.31 1.34
N PRO A 390 9.67 -22.56 1.89
CA PRO A 390 10.83 -21.68 1.71
C PRO A 390 11.20 -21.54 0.23
N ASN A 391 11.75 -20.37 -0.13
CA ASN A 391 12.20 -20.03 -1.49
C ASN A 391 11.11 -20.06 -2.57
N GLY A 392 9.82 -19.97 -2.21
CA GLY A 392 8.72 -19.86 -3.18
C GLY A 392 8.55 -21.11 -4.04
N LEU A 393 8.76 -22.30 -3.48
CA LEU A 393 8.58 -23.57 -4.19
C LEU A 393 7.10 -23.74 -4.62
N THR A 394 6.88 -23.99 -5.91
CA THR A 394 5.55 -24.26 -6.48
C THR A 394 5.34 -25.74 -6.74
N CYS A 395 4.08 -26.18 -6.79
CA CYS A 395 3.72 -27.52 -7.16
C CYS A 395 4.01 -27.77 -8.65
N PRO A 396 4.74 -28.84 -9.02
CA PRO A 396 5.03 -29.13 -10.43
C PRO A 396 3.78 -29.48 -11.25
N THR A 397 2.71 -29.95 -10.60
CA THR A 397 1.47 -30.38 -11.26
C THR A 397 0.48 -29.23 -11.49
N CYS A 398 0.28 -28.37 -10.49
CA CYS A 398 -0.76 -27.33 -10.52
C CYS A 398 -0.23 -25.90 -10.37
N ASN A 399 1.09 -25.73 -10.28
CA ASN A 399 1.81 -24.46 -10.17
C ASN A 399 1.39 -23.54 -8.99
N GLN A 400 0.69 -24.08 -7.99
CA GLN A 400 0.36 -23.36 -6.76
C GLN A 400 1.50 -23.42 -5.73
N PRO A 401 1.64 -22.43 -4.84
CA PRO A 401 2.63 -22.47 -3.75
C PRO A 401 2.46 -23.72 -2.88
N LEU A 402 3.58 -24.37 -2.54
CA LEU A 402 3.58 -25.47 -1.58
C LEU A 402 3.53 -24.90 -0.15
N VAL A 403 2.97 -25.69 0.78
CA VAL A 403 2.92 -25.34 2.20
C VAL A 403 3.93 -26.17 2.99
N THR A 404 4.47 -25.62 4.06
CA THR A 404 5.38 -26.38 4.95
C THR A 404 4.57 -27.19 5.95
N ARG A 405 4.83 -28.50 6.05
CA ARG A 405 4.27 -29.36 7.10
C ARG A 405 5.32 -30.30 7.67
N THR A 406 5.10 -30.71 8.91
CA THR A 406 5.89 -31.75 9.56
C THR A 406 5.18 -33.09 9.39
N TYR A 407 5.92 -34.08 8.88
CA TYR A 407 5.45 -35.46 8.66
C TYR A 407 6.50 -36.42 9.21
N GLU A 408 6.11 -37.28 10.16
CA GLU A 408 7.01 -38.19 10.87
C GLU A 408 8.25 -37.44 11.45
N GLY A 409 8.00 -36.28 12.07
CA GLY A 409 9.04 -35.39 12.60
C GLY A 409 10.04 -34.85 11.57
N THR A 410 9.70 -34.86 10.27
CA THR A 410 10.53 -34.34 9.18
C THR A 410 9.75 -33.31 8.36
N ARG A 411 10.40 -32.22 7.94
CA ARG A 411 9.74 -31.20 7.11
C ARG A 411 9.55 -31.72 5.68
N ILE A 412 8.31 -31.63 5.21
CA ILE A 412 7.87 -31.94 3.84
C ILE A 412 7.08 -30.76 3.28
N TYR A 413 6.91 -30.73 1.95
CA TYR A 413 6.18 -29.64 1.28
C TYR A 413 5.00 -30.18 0.45
N PRO A 414 3.85 -30.48 1.10
CA PRO A 414 2.64 -30.91 0.41
C PRO A 414 1.96 -29.77 -0.35
N CYS A 415 1.23 -30.12 -1.40
CA CYS A 415 0.32 -29.21 -2.09
C CYS A 415 -1.10 -29.35 -1.51
N SER A 416 -1.70 -28.23 -1.09
CA SER A 416 -3.06 -28.20 -0.52
C SER A 416 -4.16 -28.54 -1.53
N PHE A 417 -3.85 -28.61 -2.83
CA PHE A 417 -4.85 -28.78 -3.89
C PHE A 417 -4.74 -30.12 -4.62
N CYS A 418 -3.56 -30.48 -5.14
CA CYS A 418 -3.38 -31.77 -5.82
C CYS A 418 -3.07 -32.93 -4.86
N ALA A 419 -2.83 -32.65 -3.57
CA ALA A 419 -2.43 -33.61 -2.55
C ALA A 419 -1.11 -34.36 -2.82
N GLY A 420 -0.32 -33.94 -3.81
CA GLY A 420 1.06 -34.40 -3.99
C GLY A 420 2.01 -33.77 -2.99
N THR A 421 3.17 -34.41 -2.78
CA THR A 421 4.15 -34.03 -1.76
C THR A 421 5.55 -33.93 -2.33
N LEU A 422 6.21 -32.79 -2.12
CA LEU A 422 7.62 -32.61 -2.43
C LEU A 422 8.47 -32.91 -1.19
N VAL A 423 9.48 -33.77 -1.37
CA VAL A 423 10.41 -34.18 -0.32
C VAL A 423 11.84 -34.07 -0.83
N GLU A 424 12.76 -33.64 0.02
CA GLU A 424 14.19 -33.71 -0.28
C GLU A 424 14.65 -35.17 -0.23
N THR A 425 15.37 -35.63 -1.26
CA THR A 425 15.67 -37.05 -1.48
C THR A 425 16.45 -37.68 -0.32
N ASP A 426 17.33 -36.91 0.33
CA ASP A 426 18.10 -37.33 1.51
C ASP A 426 17.24 -37.53 2.77
N LYS A 427 16.04 -36.92 2.82
CA LYS A 427 15.09 -37.04 3.94
C LYS A 427 14.16 -38.25 3.81
N ILE A 428 14.02 -38.85 2.63
CA ILE A 428 13.09 -39.96 2.40
C ILE A 428 13.40 -41.19 3.27
N PRO A 429 14.66 -41.68 3.37
CA PRO A 429 14.97 -42.82 4.23
C PRO A 429 14.61 -42.59 5.69
N ARG A 430 14.74 -41.34 6.16
CA ARG A 430 14.38 -40.93 7.53
C ARG A 430 12.88 -40.99 7.77
N ILE A 431 12.07 -40.57 6.78
CA ILE A 431 10.61 -40.64 6.85
C ILE A 431 10.15 -42.10 6.87
N ILE A 432 10.73 -42.93 6.01
CA ILE A 432 10.44 -44.37 5.95
C ILE A 432 10.87 -45.09 7.24
N ALA A 433 12.02 -44.74 7.83
CA ALA A 433 12.50 -45.39 9.05
C ALA A 433 11.65 -45.08 10.30
N ARG A 434 10.83 -44.01 10.27
CA ARG A 434 10.02 -43.55 11.41
C ARG A 434 8.58 -44.06 11.39
N THR A 435 8.27 -44.98 10.49
CA THR A 435 6.92 -45.52 10.25
C THR A 435 6.21 -45.91 11.56
N GLY A 436 4.95 -45.47 11.70
CA GLY A 436 4.06 -45.84 12.80
C GLY A 436 4.02 -44.89 14.01
N ARG A 437 4.68 -43.72 13.96
CA ARG A 437 4.65 -42.76 15.08
C ARG A 437 3.43 -41.83 15.05
N ASP A 438 3.13 -41.22 13.90
CA ASP A 438 2.08 -40.20 13.80
C ASP A 438 0.85 -40.65 12.98
N ARG A 439 1.01 -41.57 12.01
CA ARG A 439 -0.10 -42.09 11.17
C ARG A 439 0.01 -43.59 10.88
N PRO A 440 -0.88 -44.43 11.42
CA PRO A 440 -0.93 -45.85 11.06
C PRO A 440 -1.50 -46.05 9.66
N CYS A 441 -1.08 -47.13 8.99
CA CYS A 441 -1.60 -47.49 7.67
C CYS A 441 -3.09 -47.83 7.71
N THR A 442 -3.88 -47.00 7.04
CA THR A 442 -5.31 -47.26 6.88
C THR A 442 -5.56 -48.40 5.89
N GLU A 443 -6.65 -49.15 6.10
CA GLU A 443 -7.06 -50.24 5.20
C GLU A 443 -7.20 -49.77 3.74
N ARG A 444 -7.70 -48.56 3.54
CA ARG A 444 -7.80 -47.90 2.22
C ARG A 444 -6.44 -47.79 1.53
N VAL A 445 -5.43 -47.24 2.21
CA VAL A 445 -4.09 -47.00 1.64
C VAL A 445 -3.40 -48.34 1.38
N ASN A 446 -3.59 -49.33 2.25
CA ASN A 446 -3.07 -50.69 2.04
C ASN A 446 -3.66 -51.38 0.81
N ALA A 447 -4.98 -51.29 0.63
CA ALA A 447 -5.64 -51.82 -0.56
C ALA A 447 -5.15 -51.12 -1.85
N LEU A 448 -5.01 -49.79 -1.80
CA LEU A 448 -4.48 -49.01 -2.92
C LEU A 448 -3.03 -49.41 -3.25
N ALA A 449 -2.17 -49.53 -2.25
CA ALA A 449 -0.78 -49.93 -2.43
C ALA A 449 -0.65 -51.32 -3.09
N ARG A 450 -1.47 -52.31 -2.68
CA ARG A 450 -1.51 -53.63 -3.32
C ARG A 450 -1.96 -53.58 -4.78
N ALA A 451 -2.99 -52.78 -5.06
CA ALA A 451 -3.50 -52.61 -6.42
C ALA A 451 -2.44 -51.98 -7.34
N VAL A 452 -1.80 -50.89 -6.88
CA VAL A 452 -0.73 -50.19 -7.61
C VAL A 452 0.48 -51.10 -7.82
N LEU A 453 0.90 -51.86 -6.81
CA LEU A 453 2.00 -52.81 -6.93
C LEU A 453 1.73 -53.86 -8.03
N LYS A 454 0.54 -54.47 -8.02
CA LYS A 454 0.13 -55.46 -9.02
C LYS A 454 0.07 -54.86 -10.43
N GLU A 455 -0.51 -53.68 -10.56
CA GLU A 455 -0.60 -52.97 -11.83
C GLU A 455 0.80 -52.62 -12.38
N ASN A 456 1.65 -52.00 -11.57
CA ASN A 456 3.00 -51.62 -11.99
C ASN A 456 3.90 -52.83 -12.25
N GLN A 457 3.72 -53.94 -11.54
CA GLN A 457 4.40 -55.20 -11.83
C GLN A 457 4.03 -55.72 -13.23
N SER A 458 2.73 -55.73 -13.57
CA SER A 458 2.29 -56.13 -14.91
C SER A 458 2.85 -55.20 -15.99
N ARG A 459 2.79 -53.88 -15.78
CA ARG A 459 3.36 -52.87 -16.71
C ARG A 459 4.86 -53.05 -16.89
N MET A 460 5.61 -53.32 -15.83
CA MET A 460 7.06 -53.57 -15.89
C MET A 460 7.38 -54.83 -16.71
N ILE A 461 6.57 -55.89 -16.58
CA ILE A 461 6.70 -57.12 -17.37
C ILE A 461 6.39 -56.83 -18.84
N TYR A 462 5.28 -56.14 -19.13
CA TYR A 462 4.90 -55.78 -20.50
C TYR A 462 5.91 -54.85 -21.19
N GLN A 463 6.48 -53.87 -20.48
CA GLN A 463 7.53 -52.99 -21.01
C GLN A 463 8.84 -53.73 -21.29
N LYS A 464 9.18 -54.78 -20.52
CA LYS A 464 10.33 -55.66 -20.83
C LYS A 464 10.10 -56.53 -22.06
N ILE A 465 8.84 -56.81 -22.42
CA ILE A 465 8.46 -57.65 -23.57
C ILE A 465 8.29 -56.79 -24.84
N SER A 466 7.85 -55.54 -24.68
CA SER A 466 7.65 -54.58 -25.78
C SER A 466 8.87 -53.67 -25.93
N ASP A 467 9.92 -54.17 -26.58
CA ASP A 467 10.95 -53.29 -27.12
C ASP A 467 10.33 -52.43 -28.23
N ASN A 468 10.25 -51.12 -27.96
CA ASN A 468 9.88 -49.99 -28.81
C ASN A 468 8.56 -49.29 -28.49
N ASN A 469 8.69 -47.96 -28.39
CA ASN A 469 7.66 -46.94 -28.19
C ASN A 469 7.11 -46.74 -26.77
N ALA A 470 8.00 -46.39 -25.84
CA ALA A 470 7.59 -45.55 -24.72
C ALA A 470 7.35 -44.12 -25.24
N GLY A 471 6.09 -43.76 -25.49
CA GLY A 471 5.70 -42.38 -25.79
C GLY A 471 6.28 -41.42 -24.74
N THR A 472 6.85 -40.32 -25.21
CA THR A 472 7.43 -39.25 -24.38
C THR A 472 6.34 -38.58 -23.55
N LEU A 473 6.02 -39.15 -22.40
CA LEU A 473 5.17 -38.49 -21.40
C LEU A 473 5.79 -37.13 -21.05
N PRO A 474 5.00 -36.05 -21.00
CA PRO A 474 5.50 -34.72 -20.68
C PRO A 474 6.07 -34.74 -19.26
N ARG A 475 7.36 -34.41 -19.16
CA ARG A 475 8.09 -34.43 -17.88
C ARG A 475 7.74 -33.18 -17.08
N LEU A 476 7.40 -33.39 -15.80
CA LEU A 476 7.13 -32.30 -14.87
C LEU A 476 8.40 -31.45 -14.65
N PRO A 477 8.30 -30.11 -14.58
CA PRO A 477 9.45 -29.26 -14.31
C PRO A 477 9.81 -29.26 -12.82
N CYS A 478 11.10 -29.35 -12.49
CA CYS A 478 11.56 -29.23 -11.10
C CYS A 478 11.24 -27.84 -10.54
N PRO A 479 10.62 -27.73 -9.36
CA PRO A 479 10.23 -26.44 -8.80
C PRO A 479 11.41 -25.54 -8.44
N LYS A 480 12.58 -26.13 -8.12
CA LYS A 480 13.80 -25.42 -7.71
C LYS A 480 14.69 -25.00 -8.90
N CYS A 481 14.96 -25.88 -9.86
CA CYS A 481 15.88 -25.61 -10.97
C CYS A 481 15.26 -25.63 -12.37
N LYS A 482 13.95 -25.89 -12.49
CA LYS A 482 13.20 -25.98 -13.76
C LYS A 482 13.62 -27.10 -14.72
N ASN A 483 14.68 -27.86 -14.45
CA ASN A 483 15.03 -29.07 -15.20
C ASN A 483 13.92 -30.12 -15.10
N PRO A 484 13.69 -30.93 -16.15
CA PRO A 484 12.64 -31.96 -16.15
C PRO A 484 12.92 -33.02 -15.09
N LEU A 485 11.88 -33.41 -14.35
CA LEU A 485 11.91 -34.54 -13.44
C LEU A 485 11.94 -35.85 -14.24
N SER A 486 12.75 -36.80 -13.78
CA SER A 486 12.76 -38.16 -14.30
C SER A 486 11.76 -39.00 -13.51
N ARG A 487 10.74 -39.51 -14.21
CA ARG A 487 9.80 -40.49 -13.66
C ARG A 487 10.45 -41.86 -13.64
N GLY A 488 10.36 -42.55 -12.51
CA GLY A 488 10.81 -43.93 -12.38
C GLY A 488 10.43 -44.51 -11.02
N PHE A 489 10.61 -45.82 -10.85
CA PHE A 489 10.24 -46.45 -9.58
C PHE A 489 11.17 -46.02 -8.44
N TYR A 490 10.62 -45.86 -7.23
CA TYR A 490 11.39 -45.56 -6.01
C TYR A 490 12.46 -46.64 -5.77
N SER A 491 12.04 -47.90 -5.78
CA SER A 491 12.92 -49.07 -5.81
C SER A 491 12.27 -50.21 -6.59
N GLN A 492 13.09 -51.14 -7.06
CA GLN A 492 12.62 -52.36 -7.75
C GLN A 492 11.79 -53.27 -6.84
N ALA A 493 11.90 -53.10 -5.52
CA ALA A 493 11.16 -53.89 -4.53
C ALA A 493 9.75 -53.36 -4.24
N HIS A 494 9.47 -52.06 -4.41
CA HIS A 494 8.16 -51.48 -4.06
C HIS A 494 7.39 -50.92 -5.24
N LEU A 495 8.03 -50.71 -6.40
CA LEU A 495 7.39 -50.31 -7.67
C LEU A 495 6.43 -49.10 -7.58
N ILE A 496 6.64 -48.19 -6.63
CA ILE A 496 5.96 -46.88 -6.57
C ILE A 496 6.67 -45.92 -7.52
N GLU A 497 5.94 -45.33 -8.47
CA GLU A 497 6.48 -44.31 -9.37
C GLU A 497 6.80 -43.05 -8.55
N VAL A 498 7.93 -42.41 -8.84
CA VAL A 498 8.33 -41.14 -8.24
C VAL A 498 9.00 -40.26 -9.30
N ASP A 499 8.84 -38.96 -9.18
CA ASP A 499 9.43 -37.98 -10.08
C ASP A 499 10.66 -37.33 -9.41
N ARG A 500 11.88 -37.64 -9.85
CA ARG A 500 13.12 -37.19 -9.21
C ARG A 500 13.85 -36.13 -10.02
N CYS A 501 14.44 -35.16 -9.33
CA CYS A 501 15.37 -34.21 -9.93
C CYS A 501 16.82 -34.65 -9.71
N SER A 502 17.52 -34.99 -10.78
CA SER A 502 18.94 -35.39 -10.73
C SER A 502 19.89 -34.27 -10.29
N TYR A 503 19.46 -33.00 -10.34
CA TYR A 503 20.31 -31.84 -10.04
C TYR A 503 20.11 -31.30 -8.62
N CYS A 504 18.86 -31.26 -8.15
CA CYS A 504 18.50 -30.61 -6.90
C CYS A 504 18.27 -31.57 -5.73
N GLY A 505 18.25 -32.88 -5.98
CA GLY A 505 17.95 -33.87 -4.94
C GLY A 505 16.55 -33.70 -4.36
N LEU A 506 15.58 -33.34 -5.20
CA LEU A 506 14.16 -33.27 -4.82
C LEU A 506 13.42 -34.43 -5.46
N THR A 507 12.48 -35.01 -4.72
CA THR A 507 11.56 -36.05 -5.19
C THR A 507 10.13 -35.59 -4.98
N TRP A 508 9.35 -35.67 -6.05
CA TRP A 508 7.92 -35.43 -6.02
C TRP A 508 7.19 -36.77 -5.96
N PHE A 509 6.26 -36.86 -5.02
CA PHE A 509 5.30 -37.94 -4.85
C PHE A 509 3.93 -37.41 -5.26
N ASP A 510 3.26 -38.09 -6.19
CA ASP A 510 1.85 -37.84 -6.50
C ASP A 510 0.96 -38.25 -5.31
N LYS A 511 -0.34 -38.03 -5.45
CA LYS A 511 -1.32 -38.23 -4.37
C LYS A 511 -1.21 -39.64 -3.78
N ASP A 512 -1.15 -39.72 -2.47
CA ASP A 512 -1.07 -40.95 -1.66
C ASP A 512 0.23 -41.78 -1.86
N GLU A 513 1.16 -41.44 -2.77
CA GLU A 513 2.33 -42.28 -3.08
C GLU A 513 3.34 -42.40 -1.94
N LEU A 514 3.60 -41.32 -1.21
CA LEU A 514 4.52 -41.35 -0.06
C LEU A 514 3.97 -42.24 1.07
N GLU A 515 2.66 -42.14 1.32
CA GLU A 515 1.97 -42.96 2.33
C GLU A 515 1.92 -44.43 1.88
N MET A 516 1.63 -44.71 0.61
CA MET A 516 1.67 -46.06 0.05
C MET A 516 3.07 -46.68 0.21
N LEU A 517 4.13 -45.94 -0.12
CA LEU A 517 5.50 -46.44 0.01
C LEU A 517 5.81 -46.86 1.46
N GLN A 518 5.40 -46.06 2.45
CA GLN A 518 5.56 -46.42 3.85
C GLN A 518 4.77 -47.67 4.22
N CYS A 519 3.50 -47.74 3.82
CA CYS A 519 2.63 -48.88 4.12
C CYS A 519 3.10 -50.19 3.49
N MET A 520 3.70 -50.13 2.31
CA MET A 520 4.31 -51.29 1.68
C MET A 520 5.53 -51.80 2.46
N ILE A 521 6.36 -50.88 2.96
CA ILE A 521 7.55 -51.23 3.74
C ILE A 521 7.13 -51.78 5.12
N GLU A 522 6.15 -51.16 5.78
CA GLU A 522 5.62 -51.59 7.07
C GLU A 522 5.03 -53.00 7.01
N ASN A 523 4.15 -53.24 6.02
CA ASN A 523 3.45 -54.50 5.85
C ASN A 523 4.22 -55.53 5.02
N ARG A 524 5.48 -55.23 4.66
CA ARG A 524 6.38 -56.07 3.84
C ARG A 524 5.72 -56.56 2.55
N LEU A 525 4.99 -55.67 1.88
CA LEU A 525 4.35 -55.96 0.60
C LEU A 525 5.42 -55.96 -0.50
N LEU A 526 5.69 -57.14 -1.04
CA LEU A 526 6.64 -57.34 -2.13
C LEU A 526 5.91 -57.86 -3.39
N PRO A 527 6.44 -57.60 -4.60
CA PRO A 527 5.93 -58.16 -5.83
C PRO A 527 5.91 -59.68 -5.74
N ASP A 528 4.91 -60.32 -6.35
CA ASP A 528 4.87 -61.78 -6.42
C ASP A 528 6.09 -62.26 -7.22
N THR A 529 7.08 -62.84 -6.54
CA THR A 529 8.21 -63.48 -7.22
C THR A 529 7.77 -64.83 -7.76
N ALA A 530 8.24 -65.16 -8.96
CA ALA A 530 8.00 -66.46 -9.61
C ALA A 530 8.54 -67.66 -8.79
N ASP A 531 9.26 -67.43 -7.69
CA ASP A 531 9.80 -68.48 -6.80
C ASP A 531 8.76 -69.07 -5.84
N ALA A 532 7.61 -68.42 -5.61
CA ALA A 532 6.52 -69.01 -4.83
C ALA A 532 5.85 -70.21 -5.53
N ALA A 533 6.05 -70.36 -6.85
CA ALA A 533 5.55 -71.51 -7.60
C ALA A 533 6.49 -72.73 -7.57
N MET A 534 7.77 -72.56 -7.18
CA MET A 534 8.75 -73.66 -7.12
C MET A 534 8.93 -74.24 -5.71
N SER A 535 8.47 -73.56 -4.64
CA SER A 535 8.47 -74.12 -3.29
C SER A 535 7.31 -75.09 -3.04
N GLY A 536 6.18 -74.93 -3.75
CA GLY A 536 5.05 -75.87 -3.72
C GLY A 536 5.30 -77.20 -4.45
N ALA A 537 6.22 -77.22 -5.42
CA ALA A 537 6.54 -78.44 -6.18
C ALA A 537 7.54 -79.38 -5.49
N ARG A 538 8.22 -78.94 -4.43
CA ARG A 538 9.14 -79.79 -3.64
C ARG A 538 8.47 -80.49 -2.45
N THR A 539 7.26 -80.09 -2.08
CA THR A 539 6.52 -80.71 -0.97
C THR A 539 5.62 -81.87 -1.40
N GLU A 540 5.33 -82.00 -2.71
CA GLU A 540 4.50 -83.10 -3.25
C GLU A 540 5.31 -84.27 -3.83
N MET A 541 6.64 -84.25 -3.77
CA MET A 541 7.49 -85.35 -4.26
C MET A 541 8.15 -86.17 -3.13
N ASN A 542 7.80 -85.89 -1.88
CA ASN A 542 8.24 -86.63 -0.68
C ASN A 542 7.06 -87.00 0.25
N ALA A 543 5.85 -87.12 -0.29
CA ALA A 543 4.68 -87.66 0.41
C ALA A 543 4.20 -88.95 -0.26
#